data_AF-A0A2D4GP03-F1
#
_entry.id   AF-A0A2D4GP03-F1
#
_cell.length_a   1.000
_cell.length_b   1.000
_cell.length_c   1.000
_cell.angle_alpha   90.00
_cell.angle_beta   90.00
_cell.angle_gamma   90.00
#
_symmetry.space_group_name_H-M   'P 1'
#
loop_
_entity.id
_entity.type
_entity.pdbx_description
1 polymer ?
#
loop_
_entity_poly.entity_id
_entity_poly.type
_entity_poly.pdbx_seq_one_letter_code
_entity_poly.pdbx_strand_id
1 'polypeptide(L)'
;MQYGALALHVRYGMTLDEEKARILEQARQRALSNAWAREQQRVRDGEEGARLWTEGEKRQLLSAGKVQGYDGYYVLSVEQYPELADSANNIQFLRQSEIGKR
;
A
#
# COMPACT_ATOMS: atom_id res chain seq x y z
N MET A 1 -20.30 -15.99 3.87
CA MET A 1 -20.23 -17.11 4.85
C MET A 1 -18.88 -17.04 5.53
N GLN A 2 -18.82 -17.12 6.86
CA GLN A 2 -17.56 -17.07 7.60
C GLN A 2 -17.51 -18.24 8.59
N TYR A 3 -16.37 -18.93 8.65
CA TYR A 3 -16.10 -20.00 9.60
C TYR A 3 -14.68 -19.83 10.14
N GLY A 4 -14.55 -19.31 11.37
CA GLY A 4 -13.25 -18.91 11.92
C GLY A 4 -12.55 -17.88 11.04
N ALA A 5 -11.32 -18.19 10.59
CA ALA A 5 -10.53 -17.37 9.68
C ALA A 5 -10.94 -17.50 8.20
N LEU A 6 -11.76 -18.50 7.84
CA LEU A 6 -12.21 -18.70 6.46
C LEU A 6 -13.40 -17.79 6.17
N ALA A 7 -13.31 -16.98 5.11
CA ALA A 7 -14.40 -16.13 4.64
C ALA A 7 -14.67 -16.36 3.15
N LEU A 8 -15.93 -16.62 2.80
CA LEU A 8 -16.43 -16.74 1.43
C LEU A 8 -17.39 -15.59 1.14
N HIS A 9 -17.05 -14.80 0.12
CA HIS A 9 -17.84 -13.68 -0.37
C HIS A 9 -18.38 -14.05 -1.76
N VAL A 10 -19.70 -14.02 -1.94
CA VAL A 10 -20.37 -14.26 -3.22
C VAL A 10 -21.17 -13.01 -3.57
N ARG A 11 -20.98 -12.49 -4.79
CA ARG A 11 -21.68 -11.31 -5.29
C ARG A 11 -22.38 -11.66 -6.60
N TYR A 12 -23.57 -11.07 -6.78
CA TYR A 12 -24.41 -11.27 -7.95
C TYR A 12 -24.62 -9.92 -8.65
N GLY A 13 -24.80 -9.93 -9.98
CA GLY A 13 -25.15 -8.74 -10.75
C GLY A 13 -23.98 -7.83 -11.15
N MET A 14 -22.74 -8.33 -11.11
CA MET A 14 -21.55 -7.62 -11.58
C MET A 14 -20.74 -8.49 -12.53
N THR A 15 -19.96 -7.86 -13.40
CA THR A 15 -19.01 -8.56 -14.26
C THR A 15 -17.79 -9.03 -13.48
N LEU A 16 -17.08 -10.03 -14.03
CA LEU A 16 -15.86 -10.55 -13.43
C LEU A 16 -14.79 -9.45 -13.27
N ASP A 17 -14.66 -8.58 -14.27
CA ASP A 17 -13.67 -7.51 -14.28
C ASP A 17 -13.94 -6.44 -13.23
N GLU A 18 -15.21 -6.09 -13.00
CA GLU A 18 -15.60 -5.18 -11.92
C GLU A 18 -15.25 -5.75 -10.53
N GLU A 19 -15.44 -7.05 -10.31
CA GLU A 19 -15.15 -7.65 -9.00
C GLU A 19 -13.65 -7.78 -8.79
N LYS A 20 -12.90 -8.12 -9.85
CA LYS A 20 -11.44 -8.12 -9.83
C LYS A 20 -10.89 -6.73 -9.50
N ALA A 21 -11.36 -5.69 -10.20
CA ALA A 21 -10.92 -4.32 -9.95
C ALA A 21 -11.23 -3.88 -8.52
N ARG A 22 -12.41 -4.23 -8.01
CA ARG A 22 -12.81 -3.94 -6.63
C ARG A 22 -11.91 -4.63 -5.60
N ILE A 23 -11.64 -5.92 -5.78
CA ILE A 23 -10.78 -6.68 -4.87
C ILE A 23 -9.35 -6.12 -4.88
N LEU A 24 -8.82 -5.81 -6.07
CA LEU A 24 -7.48 -5.24 -6.22
C LEU A 24 -7.38 -3.86 -5.56
N GLU A 25 -8.41 -3.02 -5.66
CA GLU A 25 -8.44 -1.72 -4.99
C GLU A 25 -8.50 -1.88 -3.47
N GLN A 26 -9.29 -2.82 -2.95
CA GLN A 26 -9.32 -3.11 -1.52
C GLN A 26 -7.96 -3.63 -1.01
N ALA A 27 -7.33 -4.53 -1.76
CA ALA A 27 -5.99 -5.03 -1.45
C ALA A 27 -4.96 -3.89 -1.48
N ARG A 28 -5.05 -2.99 -2.46
CA ARG A 28 -4.19 -1.79 -2.57
C ARG A 28 -4.31 -0.90 -1.35
N GLN A 29 -5.52 -0.59 -0.92
CA GLN A 29 -5.74 0.26 0.25
C GLN A 29 -5.15 -0.35 1.52
N ARG A 30 -5.30 -1.68 1.71
CA ARG A 30 -4.69 -2.41 2.82
C ARG A 30 -3.17 -2.42 2.73
N ALA A 31 -2.60 -2.72 1.57
CA ALA A 31 -1.16 -2.70 1.34
C ALA A 31 -0.56 -1.32 1.63
N LEU A 32 -1.20 -0.24 1.15
CA LEU A 32 -0.78 1.14 1.42
C LEU A 32 -0.85 1.49 2.90
N SER A 33 -1.95 1.16 3.58
CA SER A 33 -2.12 1.44 5.00
C SER A 33 -1.08 0.68 5.83
N ASN A 34 -0.85 -0.59 5.53
CA ASN A 34 0.16 -1.40 6.19
C ASN A 34 1.59 -0.91 5.90
N ALA A 35 1.88 -0.49 4.67
CA ALA A 35 3.17 0.07 4.30
C ALA A 35 3.47 1.37 5.06
N TRP A 36 2.49 2.29 5.12
CA TRP A 36 2.64 3.53 5.89
C TRP A 36 2.79 3.27 7.39
N ALA A 37 1.99 2.38 7.96
CA ALA A 37 2.10 2.03 9.37
C ALA A 37 3.47 1.42 9.71
N ARG A 38 3.98 0.53 8.84
CA ARG A 38 5.30 -0.07 9.00
C ARG A 38 6.41 0.97 8.89
N GLU A 39 6.30 1.90 7.93
CA GLU A 39 7.28 2.96 7.76
C GLU A 39 7.27 3.94 8.93
N GLN A 40 6.08 4.30 9.44
CA GLN A 40 5.94 5.11 10.64
C GLN A 40 6.58 4.43 11.85
N GLN A 41 6.40 3.12 12.01
CA GLN A 41 7.01 2.35 13.08
C GLN A 41 8.54 2.32 12.95
N ARG A 42 9.08 2.05 11.76
CA ARG A 42 10.53 2.11 11.49
C ARG A 42 11.15 3.46 11.83
N VAL A 43 10.49 4.55 11.45
CA VAL A 43 10.94 5.90 11.78
C VAL A 43 10.87 6.18 13.29
N ARG A 44 9.91 5.59 14.02
CA ARG A 44 9.89 5.64 15.50
C ARG A 44 11.06 4.88 16.12
N ASP A 45 11.36 3.70 15.59
CA ASP A 45 12.42 2.83 16.09
C ASP A 45 13.84 3.32 15.69
N GLY A 46 13.91 4.35 14.83
CA GLY A 46 15.17 4.91 14.33
C GLY A 46 15.86 4.04 13.29
N GLU A 47 15.15 3.06 12.73
CA GLU A 47 15.64 2.21 11.65
C GLU A 47 15.73 3.00 10.34
N GLU A 48 16.64 2.59 9.45
CA GLU A 48 16.62 3.06 8.07
C GLU A 48 15.32 2.59 7.41
N GLY A 49 14.46 3.56 7.09
CA GLY A 49 13.19 3.32 6.41
C GLY A 49 13.38 2.71 5.03
N ALA A 50 12.28 2.38 4.34
CA ALA A 50 12.33 2.00 2.93
C ALA A 50 12.95 3.11 2.05
N ARG A 51 13.00 4.34 2.57
CA ARG A 51 13.66 5.49 1.95
C ARG A 51 14.31 6.38 3.01
N LEU A 52 15.33 7.12 2.59
CA LEU A 52 15.92 8.19 3.39
C LEU A 52 14.95 9.37 3.49
N TRP A 53 14.18 9.41 4.57
CA TRP A 53 13.32 10.55 4.92
C TRP A 53 14.14 11.67 5.55
N THR A 54 13.89 12.91 5.13
CA THR A 54 14.42 14.09 5.82
C THR A 54 13.74 14.29 7.18
N GLU A 55 14.37 15.04 8.08
CA GLU A 55 13.81 15.30 9.42
C GLU A 55 12.43 15.96 9.39
N GLY A 56 12.15 16.79 8.39
CA GLY A 56 10.82 17.39 8.17
C GLY A 56 9.77 16.34 7.78
N GLU A 57 10.12 15.44 6.86
CA GLU A 57 9.25 14.35 6.40
C GLU A 57 9.02 13.32 7.50
N LYS A 58 10.04 12.98 8.30
CA LYS A 58 9.89 12.10 9.48
C LYS A 58 8.87 12.65 10.46
N ARG A 59 8.93 13.95 10.78
CA ARG A 59 7.94 14.60 11.66
C ARG A 59 6.53 14.55 11.07
N GLN A 60 6.38 14.73 9.76
CA GLN A 60 5.09 14.57 9.09
C GLN A 60 4.59 13.12 9.17
N LEU A 61 5.45 12.14 8.88
CA LEU A 61 5.10 10.73 8.97
C LEU A 61 4.66 10.33 10.38
N LEU A 62 5.36 10.80 11.41
CA LEU A 62 5.04 10.50 12.80
C LEU A 62 3.74 11.16 13.28
N SER A 63 3.43 12.37 12.79
CA SER A 63 2.26 13.14 13.21
C SER A 63 1.00 12.82 12.40
N ALA A 64 1.11 12.69 11.09
CA ALA A 64 -0.01 12.48 10.17
C ALA A 64 -0.14 11.04 9.66
N GLY A 65 0.86 10.17 9.90
CA GLY A 65 0.88 8.79 9.39
C GLY A 65 1.19 8.68 7.89
N LYS A 66 1.46 9.80 7.22
CA LYS A 66 1.82 9.89 5.80
C LYS A 66 2.68 11.11 5.55
N VAL A 67 3.48 11.07 4.49
CA VAL A 67 4.28 12.22 4.04
C VAL A 67 3.57 12.89 2.86
N GLN A 68 3.40 14.21 2.91
CA GLN A 68 2.71 14.93 1.85
C GLN A 68 3.53 14.92 0.55
N GLY A 69 2.87 14.63 -0.57
CA GLY A 69 3.51 14.58 -1.90
C GLY A 69 4.16 13.24 -2.25
N TYR A 70 4.07 12.24 -1.35
CA TYR A 70 4.45 10.86 -1.61
C TYR A 70 3.21 9.99 -1.77
N ASP A 71 3.24 9.17 -2.81
CA ASP A 71 2.23 8.17 -3.09
C ASP A 71 2.89 6.78 -3.12
N GLY A 72 2.13 5.76 -2.75
CA GLY A 72 2.57 4.38 -2.79
C GLY A 72 2.27 3.74 -4.14
N TYR A 73 3.33 3.26 -4.80
CA TYR A 73 3.26 2.56 -6.07
C TYR A 73 3.68 1.11 -5.90
N TYR A 74 3.12 0.24 -6.74
CA TYR A 74 3.56 -1.14 -6.78
C TYR A 74 4.92 -1.24 -7.46
N VAL A 75 5.85 -1.97 -6.84
CA VAL A 75 7.15 -2.30 -7.43
C VAL A 75 6.95 -3.36 -8.52
N LEU A 76 6.20 -4.43 -8.19
CA LEU A 76 5.80 -5.48 -9.11
C LEU A 76 4.34 -5.30 -9.51
N SER A 77 4.06 -5.41 -10.81
CA SER A 77 2.72 -5.28 -11.37
C SER A 77 1.76 -6.31 -10.79
N VAL A 78 0.70 -5.84 -10.14
CA VAL A 78 -0.36 -6.69 -9.56
C VAL A 78 -1.19 -7.43 -10.62
N GLU A 79 -1.12 -7.02 -11.89
CA GLU A 79 -1.72 -7.76 -12.99
C GLU A 79 -1.01 -9.09 -13.26
N GLN A 80 0.32 -9.12 -13.05
CA GLN A 80 1.12 -10.33 -13.22
C GLN A 80 1.20 -11.14 -11.91
N TYR A 81 1.20 -10.45 -10.76
CA TYR A 81 1.32 -11.04 -9.43
C TYR A 81 0.19 -10.54 -8.49
N PRO A 82 -1.06 -10.99 -8.71
CA PRO A 82 -2.20 -10.55 -7.89
C PRO A 82 -2.07 -10.95 -6.41
N GLU A 83 -1.32 -12.01 -6.11
CA GLU A 83 -1.02 -12.46 -4.75
C GLU A 83 -0.22 -11.42 -3.93
N LEU A 84 0.48 -10.50 -4.61
CA LEU A 84 1.24 -9.43 -3.97
C LEU A 84 0.44 -8.13 -3.78
N ALA A 85 -0.83 -8.09 -4.20
CA ALA A 85 -1.64 -6.87 -4.15
C ALA A 85 -1.89 -6.37 -2.72
N ASP A 86 -1.91 -7.26 -1.73
CA ASP A 86 -2.07 -6.92 -0.30
C ASP A 86 -0.73 -6.80 0.45
N SER A 87 0.39 -7.00 -0.25
CA SER A 87 1.72 -7.02 0.37
C SER A 87 2.28 -5.61 0.53
N ALA A 88 2.44 -5.18 1.78
CA ALA A 88 3.10 -3.92 2.11
C ALA A 88 4.56 -3.84 1.61
N ASN A 89 5.23 -4.99 1.45
CA ASN A 89 6.61 -5.04 0.92
C ASN A 89 6.68 -4.76 -0.58
N ASN A 90 5.56 -4.89 -1.30
CA ASN A 90 5.48 -4.58 -2.73
C ASN A 90 5.14 -3.09 -2.98
N ILE A 91 5.03 -2.29 -1.93
CA ILE A 91 4.75 -0.85 -2.03
C ILE A 91 6.04 -0.06 -1.90
N GLN A 92 6.26 0.87 -2.82
CA GLN A 92 7.34 1.84 -2.79
C GLN A 92 6.78 3.26 -2.79
N PHE A 93 7.33 4.11 -1.92
CA PHE A 93 6.95 5.52 -1.84
C PHE A 93 7.73 6.36 -2.84
N LEU A 94 7.01 6.97 -3.79
CA LEU A 94 7.57 7.85 -4.81
C LEU A 94 6.90 9.22 -4.73
N ARG A 95 7.68 10.28 -4.99
CA ARG A 95 7.13 11.64 -5.16
C ARG A 95 6.65 11.83 -6.58
N GLN A 96 5.71 12.75 -6.78
CA GLN A 96 5.21 13.10 -8.12
C GLN A 96 6.32 13.42 -9.14
N SER A 97 7.43 14.03 -8.71
CA SER A 97 8.55 14.36 -9.60
C SER A 97 9.35 13.15 -10.10
N GLU A 98 9.22 11.98 -9.47
CA GLU A 98 9.92 10.75 -9.87
C GLU A 98 9.10 9.89 -10.83
N ILE A 99 7.78 10.09 -10.84
CA ILE A 99 6.84 9.34 -11.68
C ILE A 99 7.07 9.64 -13.16
N GLY A 100 7.49 10.86 -13.50
CA GLY A 100 7.72 11.29 -14.90
C GLY A 100 9.09 10.96 -15.48
N LYS A 101 9.97 10.25 -14.75
CA LYS A 101 11.31 9.85 -15.22
C LYS A 101 11.41 8.38 -15.65
N ARG A 102 10.28 7.68 -15.76
CA ARG A 102 10.21 6.29 -16.18
C ARG A 102 9.66 6.16 -17.59
#